data_AF-Q9H4C2-F1
#
_entry.id   AF-Q9H4C2-F1
#
_cell.length_a   1.000
_cell.length_b   1.000
_cell.length_c   1.000
_cell.angle_alpha   90.00
_cell.angle_beta   90.00
_cell.angle_gamma   90.00
#
_symmetry.space_group_name_H-M   'P 1'
#
loop_
_entity.id
_entity.type
_entity.pdbx_description
1 polymer ?
#
loop_
_entity_poly.entity_id
_entity_poly.type
_entity_poly.pdbx_seq_one_letter_code
_entity_poly.pdbx_strand_id
1 'polypeptide(L)'
;MCNTNMSVPTDGAVTTSQIPASEQETQDKEESVESSLPLNAIEPCVICQGRPKNGCIVHGKTGHLMACFTCAKKLKKRNKPCPVCRQPIQMIVLTYFP
;
A
#
# COMPACT_ATOMS: atom_id res chain seq x y z
N MET A 1 -39.91 -13.10 -24.28
CA MET A 1 -40.49 -11.75 -24.28
C MET A 1 -39.35 -10.75 -24.34
N CYS A 2 -38.97 -10.33 -25.54
CA CYS A 2 -38.05 -9.21 -25.76
C CYS A 2 -38.89 -8.05 -26.32
N ASN A 3 -39.08 -7.01 -25.51
CA ASN A 3 -39.71 -5.78 -25.97
C ASN A 3 -38.63 -4.76 -26.27
N THR A 4 -38.43 -4.55 -27.57
CA THR A 4 -37.80 -3.39 -28.19
C THR A 4 -38.70 -2.18 -27.97
N ASN A 5 -38.16 -1.04 -27.55
CA ASN A 5 -38.78 0.24 -27.88
C ASN A 5 -37.74 1.31 -28.13
N MET A 6 -37.72 1.74 -29.40
CA MET A 6 -36.99 2.86 -29.98
C MET A 6 -37.75 4.15 -29.69
N SER A 7 -37.05 5.22 -29.34
CA SER A 7 -37.47 6.61 -29.58
C SER A 7 -36.26 7.56 -29.43
N VAL A 8 -35.92 8.23 -30.52
CA VAL A 8 -35.01 9.39 -30.68
C VAL A 8 -35.72 10.34 -31.66
N PRO A 9 -35.27 11.59 -31.95
CA PRO A 9 -34.37 12.53 -31.24
C PRO A 9 -34.95 13.99 -31.22
N THR A 10 -34.19 15.01 -30.75
CA THR A 10 -33.69 16.17 -31.55
C THR A 10 -33.15 17.32 -30.67
N ASP A 11 -31.87 17.64 -30.91
CA ASP A 11 -31.15 18.93 -31.05
C ASP A 11 -31.38 20.18 -30.17
N GLY A 12 -30.24 20.80 -29.80
CA GLY A 12 -30.13 22.18 -29.31
C GLY A 12 -28.83 22.41 -28.49
N ALA A 13 -27.68 22.54 -29.15
CA ALA A 13 -26.95 23.80 -29.36
C ALA A 13 -26.02 24.30 -28.22
N VAL A 14 -24.72 24.02 -28.41
CA VAL A 14 -23.51 24.83 -28.19
C VAL A 14 -23.55 25.96 -27.15
N THR A 15 -22.70 25.85 -26.11
CA THR A 15 -21.86 26.98 -25.66
C THR A 15 -20.43 26.50 -25.39
N THR A 16 -19.47 27.18 -26.00
CA THR A 16 -18.02 27.04 -25.79
C THR A 16 -17.60 28.08 -24.75
N SER A 17 -16.69 27.74 -23.83
CA SER A 17 -15.83 28.65 -23.04
C SER A 17 -14.90 27.78 -22.18
N GLN A 18 -13.68 27.49 -22.65
CA GLN A 18 -12.40 28.18 -22.33
C GLN A 18 -11.77 27.79 -20.97
N ILE A 19 -10.52 27.33 -21.07
CA ILE A 19 -9.55 26.83 -20.05
C ILE A 19 -8.83 28.03 -19.37
N PRO A 20 -8.28 27.90 -18.14
CA PRO A 20 -6.82 27.66 -17.97
C PRO A 20 -6.52 26.62 -16.86
N ALA A 21 -5.57 25.69 -16.99
CA ALA A 21 -4.11 25.81 -16.87
C ALA A 21 -3.65 26.36 -15.49
N SER A 22 -3.21 25.46 -14.60
CA SER A 22 -2.37 25.63 -13.39
C SER A 22 -2.60 24.38 -12.50
N GLU A 23 -1.66 23.66 -11.89
CA GLU A 23 -0.23 23.78 -11.68
C GLU A 23 0.33 22.36 -11.43
N GLN A 24 1.53 22.12 -11.94
CA GLN A 24 2.40 21.05 -11.49
C GLN A 24 2.95 21.45 -10.12
N GLU A 25 2.81 20.61 -9.10
CA GLU A 25 3.70 20.66 -7.93
C GLU A 25 4.48 19.34 -7.85
N THR A 26 5.57 19.34 -8.61
CA THR A 26 6.80 18.64 -8.27
C THR A 26 7.36 19.28 -6.99
N GLN A 27 7.48 18.52 -5.90
CA GLN A 27 8.35 18.90 -4.80
C GLN A 27 9.64 18.08 -4.87
N ASP A 28 10.68 18.78 -5.28
CA ASP A 28 12.07 18.38 -5.32
C ASP A 28 12.69 18.31 -3.92
N LYS A 29 13.61 17.34 -3.79
CA LYS A 29 14.85 17.38 -3.01
C LYS A 29 14.79 17.63 -1.49
N GLU A 30 15.12 16.57 -0.76
CA GLU A 30 16.25 16.62 0.19
C GLU A 30 17.17 15.42 -0.06
N GLU A 31 18.25 15.65 -0.80
CA GLU A 31 19.37 14.71 -0.94
C GLU A 31 20.30 14.91 0.25
N SER A 32 20.01 14.22 1.35
CA SER A 32 20.95 14.08 2.46
C SER A 32 21.72 12.78 2.27
N VAL A 33 23.03 12.90 2.12
CA VAL A 33 23.97 11.77 2.07
C VAL A 33 23.90 11.07 3.42
N GLU A 34 23.18 9.96 3.51
CA GLU A 34 23.17 9.14 4.71
C GLU A 34 23.08 7.67 4.30
N SER A 35 24.14 6.93 4.61
CA SER A 35 24.32 5.47 4.55
C SER A 35 23.27 4.68 3.75
N SER A 36 23.71 3.99 2.70
CA SER A 36 22.89 3.11 1.86
C SER A 36 22.35 1.89 2.61
N LEU A 37 21.49 2.11 3.60
CA LEU A 37 20.53 1.13 4.07
C LEU A 37 19.41 1.09 3.04
N PRO A 38 18.87 -0.09 2.70
CA PRO A 38 17.76 -0.17 1.76
C PRO A 38 16.62 0.73 2.28
N LEU A 39 16.17 1.69 1.46
CA LEU A 39 15.16 2.71 1.80
C LEU A 39 13.92 2.10 2.50
N ASN A 40 13.59 0.85 2.16
CA ASN A 40 12.51 0.07 2.74
C ASN A 40 12.66 -0.25 4.25
N ALA A 41 13.85 -0.11 4.84
CA ALA A 41 14.13 -0.38 6.26
C ALA A 41 13.69 0.76 7.18
N ILE A 42 13.67 2.00 6.67
CA ILE A 42 13.26 3.20 7.43
C ILE A 42 11.73 3.35 7.44
N GLU A 43 11.08 2.89 6.37
CA GLU A 43 9.63 2.96 6.25
C GLU A 43 8.89 2.27 7.41
N PRO A 44 7.78 2.84 7.88
CA PRO A 44 7.00 2.25 8.95
C PRO A 44 6.27 0.97 8.52
N CYS A 45 5.69 0.28 9.49
CA CYS A 45 4.82 -0.86 9.31
C CYS A 45 3.72 -0.57 8.29
N VAL A 46 3.65 -1.35 7.20
CA VAL A 46 2.68 -1.12 6.10
C VAL A 46 1.20 -1.27 6.50
N ILE A 47 0.94 -1.83 7.69
CA ILE A 47 -0.42 -2.08 8.19
C ILE A 47 -0.93 -0.91 9.03
N CYS A 48 -0.07 -0.30 9.85
CA CYS A 48 -0.50 0.75 10.79
C CYS A 48 0.23 2.08 10.61
N GLN A 49 1.24 2.14 9.74
CA GLN A 49 1.99 3.34 9.36
C GLN A 49 2.56 4.17 10.52
N GLY A 50 2.75 3.56 11.70
CA GLY A 50 3.11 4.30 12.92
C GLY A 50 4.10 3.59 13.86
N ARG A 51 4.64 2.44 13.45
CA ARG A 51 5.66 1.70 14.21
C ARG A 51 6.69 1.10 13.26
N PRO A 52 7.95 0.90 13.68
CA PRO A 52 8.97 0.32 12.82
C PRO A 52 8.63 -1.11 12.39
N LYS A 53 9.23 -1.55 11.28
CA LYS A 53 9.14 -2.93 10.78
C LYS A 53 10.03 -3.84 11.64
N ASN A 54 9.52 -4.28 12.79
CA ASN A 54 10.22 -5.16 13.73
C ASN A 54 9.50 -6.50 14.00
N GLY A 55 8.44 -6.81 13.26
CA GLY A 55 7.69 -8.07 13.37
C GLY A 55 7.92 -8.96 12.15
N CYS A 56 8.91 -9.84 12.22
CA CYS A 56 9.17 -10.80 11.15
C CYS A 56 8.10 -11.90 11.15
N ILE A 57 7.42 -12.06 10.02
CA ILE A 57 6.40 -13.10 9.79
C ILE A 57 7.10 -14.32 9.20
N VAL A 58 7.33 -15.35 10.02
CA VAL A 58 8.11 -16.54 9.65
C VAL A 58 7.19 -17.65 9.13
N HIS A 59 7.62 -18.25 8.01
CA HIS A 59 7.00 -19.41 7.41
C HIS A 59 8.09 -20.26 6.71
N GLY A 60 8.19 -21.53 7.10
CA GLY A 60 9.26 -22.41 6.65
C GLY A 60 10.64 -21.91 7.08
N LYS A 61 11.55 -21.75 6.12
CA LYS A 61 12.92 -21.24 6.32
C LYS A 61 13.06 -19.75 6.02
N THR A 62 11.94 -19.06 5.76
CA THR A 62 11.92 -17.66 5.30
C THR A 62 11.01 -16.81 6.16
N GLY A 63 11.13 -15.49 6.02
CA GLY A 63 10.22 -14.56 6.67
C GLY A 63 10.09 -13.25 5.90
N HIS A 64 8.94 -12.59 6.06
CA HIS A 64 8.70 -11.25 5.51
C HIS A 64 8.70 -10.22 6.63
N LEU A 65 9.49 -9.16 6.47
CA LEU A 65 9.59 -8.06 7.42
C LEU A 65 9.00 -6.78 6.83
N MET A 66 7.69 -6.63 6.98
CA MET A 66 6.91 -5.50 6.47
C MET A 66 5.99 -4.89 7.54
N ALA A 67 5.87 -5.53 8.71
CA ALA A 67 4.97 -5.13 9.77
C ALA A 67 5.70 -4.96 11.09
N CYS A 68 5.13 -4.14 11.98
CA CYS A 68 5.54 -4.12 13.37
C CYS A 68 5.07 -5.39 14.08
N PHE A 69 5.74 -5.73 15.18
CA PHE A 69 5.45 -6.92 15.97
C PHE A 69 3.98 -7.02 16.43
N THR A 70 3.39 -5.90 16.85
CA THR A 70 1.98 -5.86 17.26
C THR A 70 1.02 -6.23 16.12
N CYS A 71 1.24 -5.69 14.92
CA CYS A 71 0.39 -5.99 13.76
C CYS A 71 0.59 -7.43 13.29
N ALA A 72 1.84 -7.90 13.23
CA ALA A 72 2.18 -9.27 12.88
C ALA A 72 1.55 -10.29 13.86
N LYS A 73 1.61 -10.03 15.17
CA LYS A 73 0.91 -10.85 16.19
C LYS A 73 -0.60 -10.88 15.98
N LYS A 74 -1.23 -9.75 15.62
CA LYS A 74 -2.67 -9.72 15.32
C LYS A 74 -3.02 -10.60 14.12
N LEU A 75 -2.18 -10.62 13.07
CA LEU A 75 -2.37 -11.51 11.92
C LEU A 75 -2.31 -12.99 12.34
N LYS A 76 -1.26 -13.39 13.08
CA LYS A 76 -1.11 -14.76 13.59
C LYS A 76 -2.28 -15.16 14.51
N LYS A 77 -2.68 -14.29 15.44
CA LYS A 77 -3.80 -14.54 16.37
C LYS A 77 -5.13 -14.75 15.65
N ARG A 78 -5.35 -14.03 14.53
CA ARG A 78 -6.56 -14.15 13.69
C ARG A 78 -6.43 -15.25 12.62
N ASN A 79 -5.37 -16.06 12.68
CA ASN A 79 -5.05 -17.11 11.72
C ASN A 79 -5.09 -16.63 10.25
N LYS A 80 -4.65 -15.39 10.00
CA LYS A 80 -4.54 -14.82 8.65
C LYS A 80 -3.19 -15.23 8.03
N PRO A 81 -3.13 -15.47 6.71
CA PRO A 81 -1.89 -15.81 6.05
C PRO A 81 -0.93 -14.61 5.96
N CYS A 82 0.32 -14.87 5.59
CA CYS A 82 1.29 -13.82 5.30
C CYS A 82 0.74 -12.85 4.22
N PRO A 83 0.71 -11.53 4.46
CA PRO A 83 0.24 -10.55 3.48
C PRO A 83 0.98 -10.53 2.14
N VAL A 84 2.25 -10.97 2.13
CA VAL A 84 3.12 -10.93 0.94
C VAL A 84 2.95 -12.19 0.09
N CYS A 85 3.17 -13.37 0.67
CA CYS A 85 3.20 -14.64 -0.07
C CYS A 85 2.00 -15.56 0.18
N ARG A 86 1.06 -15.15 1.05
CA ARG A 86 -0.12 -15.94 1.46
C ARG A 86 0.17 -17.28 2.15
N GLN A 87 1.42 -17.58 2.49
CA GLN A 87 1.75 -18.80 3.24
C GLN A 87 1.24 -18.73 4.70
N PRO A 88 0.92 -19.89 5.32
CA PRO A 88 0.53 -19.94 6.72
C PRO A 88 1.65 -19.42 7.63
N ILE A 89 1.31 -18.50 8.52
CA ILE A 89 2.27 -17.94 9.47
C ILE A 89 2.58 -19.00 10.53
N GLN A 90 3.84 -19.43 10.67
CA GLN A 90 4.25 -20.38 11.71
C GLN A 90 4.46 -19.65 13.05
N MET A 91 5.26 -18.58 13.05
CA MET A 91 5.53 -17.75 14.22
C MET A 91 5.83 -16.30 13.84
N ILE A 92 5.81 -15.42 14.84
CA ILE A 92 6.24 -14.02 14.71
C ILE A 92 7.49 -13.82 15.56
N VAL A 93 8.56 -13.30 14.97
CA VAL A 93 9.81 -12.98 15.66
C VAL A 93 9.90 -11.46 15.83
N LEU A 94 10.23 -11.01 17.04
CA LEU A 94 10.59 -9.61 17.30
C LEU A 94 12.05 -9.41 16.87
N THR A 95 12.25 -8.58 15.86
CA THR A 95 13.56 -8.35 15.24
C THR A 95 14.14 -7.02 15.70
N TYR A 96 15.40 -7.04 16.12
CA TYR A 96 16.18 -5.85 16.47
C TYR A 96 17.30 -5.66 15.45
N PHE A 97 17.61 -4.42 15.11
CA PHE A 97 18.73 -4.05 14.24
C PHE A 97 19.76 -3.31 15.10
N PRO A 98 21.01 -3.79 15.17
CA PRO A 98 22.08 -3.16 15.95
C PRO A 98 22.59 -1.86 15.30
#